data_AF-A0A7C8EQP4-F1
#
_entry.id   AF-A0A7C8EQP4-F1
#
_cell.length_a   1.000
_cell.length_b   1.000
_cell.length_c   1.000
_cell.angle_alpha   90.00
_cell.angle_beta   90.00
_cell.angle_gamma   90.00
#
_symmetry.space_group_name_H-M   'P 1'
#
loop_
_entity.id
_entity.type
_entity.pdbx_description
1 polymer ?
#
loop_
_entity_poly.entity_id
_entity_poly.type
_entity_poly.pdbx_seq_one_letter_code
_entity_poly.pdbx_strand_id
1 'polypeptide(L)'
;IEVLEVCVTARVRFSAVPFGESEKGPRLFAELCDDVRGLAAEMGCRVTGPFFDVENRGPHEKHVIGEAVRNAFSAGEAAASVMDAELIGVDSVDVLDVDWRGNNDPERREPDFRSVECEARVKVTYAFEAL
;
A
#
# COMPACT_ATOMS: atom_id res chain seq x y z
N ILE A 1 -40.69 -22.98 -4.12
CA ILE A 1 -39.95 -22.91 -2.84
C ILE A 1 -38.64 -22.21 -3.17
N GLU A 2 -38.55 -20.92 -2.86
CA GLU A 2 -37.28 -20.19 -2.99
C GLU A 2 -36.35 -20.70 -1.90
N VAL A 3 -35.21 -21.25 -2.31
CA VAL A 3 -34.15 -21.66 -1.39
C VAL A 3 -33.38 -20.39 -1.03
N LEU A 4 -33.55 -19.92 0.20
CA LEU A 4 -32.70 -18.87 0.77
C LEU A 4 -31.33 -19.49 1.05
N GLU A 5 -30.35 -19.17 0.22
CA GLU A 5 -28.96 -19.59 0.41
C GLU A 5 -28.26 -18.62 1.37
N VAL A 6 -27.82 -19.12 2.54
CA VAL A 6 -27.11 -18.33 3.54
C VAL A 6 -25.61 -18.55 3.37
N CYS A 7 -24.92 -17.53 2.86
CA CYS A 7 -23.46 -17.53 2.74
C CYS A 7 -22.81 -16.98 4.03
N VAL A 8 -21.92 -17.77 4.64
CA VAL A 8 -21.10 -17.35 5.79
C VAL A 8 -19.66 -17.16 5.31
N THR A 9 -19.03 -16.04 5.70
CA THR A 9 -17.64 -15.75 5.37
C THR A 9 -16.83 -15.54 6.64
N ALA A 10 -15.71 -16.26 6.76
CA ALA A 10 -14.72 -16.04 7.81
C ALA A 10 -13.45 -15.42 7.21
N ARG A 11 -12.82 -14.49 7.93
CA ARG A 11 -11.54 -13.88 7.55
C ARG A 11 -10.50 -14.21 8.61
N VAL A 12 -9.37 -14.74 8.17
CA VAL A 12 -8.23 -15.04 9.04
C VAL A 12 -7.10 -14.07 8.72
N ARG A 13 -6.51 -13.47 9.74
CA ARG A 13 -5.43 -12.48 9.63
C ARG A 13 -4.20 -12.96 10.39
N PHE A 14 -3.05 -12.83 9.77
CA PHE A 14 -1.75 -13.20 10.35
C PHE A 14 -0.72 -12.12 10.03
N SER A 15 0.24 -11.91 10.94
CA SER A 15 1.37 -11.03 10.65
C SER A 15 2.30 -11.70 9.64
N ALA A 16 2.64 -10.97 8.57
CA ALA A 16 3.57 -11.44 7.55
C ALA A 16 5.06 -11.28 7.96
N VAL A 17 5.34 -10.47 9.00
CA VAL A 17 6.70 -10.10 9.43
C VAL A 17 7.59 -11.33 9.69
N PRO A 18 7.16 -12.36 10.45
CA PRO A 18 8.02 -13.50 10.75
C PRO A 18 8.42 -14.32 9.51
N PHE A 19 7.60 -14.29 8.46
CA PHE A 19 7.88 -14.97 7.20
C PHE A 19 8.84 -14.17 6.31
N GLY A 20 8.93 -12.85 6.50
CA GLY A 20 9.89 -12.00 5.80
C GLY A 20 11.29 -12.07 6.39
N GLU A 21 11.44 -12.25 7.70
CA GLU A 21 12.75 -12.14 8.39
C GLU A 21 13.55 -13.46 8.41
N SER A 22 12.89 -14.61 8.23
CA SER A 22 13.52 -15.92 8.29
C SER A 22 13.81 -16.48 6.89
N GLU A 23 14.98 -17.11 6.71
CA GLU A 23 15.30 -17.90 5.51
C GLU A 23 14.31 -19.07 5.32
N LYS A 24 13.69 -19.55 6.41
CA LYS A 24 12.64 -20.58 6.39
C LYS A 24 11.22 -20.00 6.19
N GLY A 25 11.09 -18.68 6.11
CA GLY A 25 9.82 -17.97 6.09
C GLY A 25 8.84 -18.42 5.00
N PRO A 26 9.26 -18.54 3.72
CA PRO A 26 8.40 -19.03 2.65
C PRO A 26 7.84 -20.43 2.91
N ARG A 27 8.65 -21.32 3.50
CA ARG A 27 8.22 -22.67 3.86
C ARG A 27 7.18 -22.65 5.00
N LEU A 28 7.44 -21.88 6.05
CA LEU A 28 6.50 -21.74 7.17
C LEU A 28 5.16 -21.14 6.72
N PHE A 29 5.20 -20.21 5.76
CA PHE A 29 4.00 -19.65 5.16
C PHE A 29 3.24 -20.67 4.30
N ALA A 30 3.94 -21.52 3.55
CA ALA A 30 3.30 -22.61 2.81
C ALA A 30 2.60 -23.61 3.74
N GLU A 31 3.25 -24.00 4.83
CA GLU A 31 2.68 -24.86 5.88
C GLU A 31 1.40 -24.24 6.45
N LEU A 32 1.40 -22.93 6.78
CA LEU A 32 0.20 -22.21 7.21
C LEU A 32 -0.92 -22.23 6.17
N CYS A 33 -0.59 -22.06 4.88
CA CYS A 33 -1.59 -22.08 3.81
C CYS A 33 -2.24 -23.47 3.67
N ASP A 34 -1.45 -24.53 3.83
CA ASP A 34 -1.95 -25.90 3.77
C ASP A 34 -2.84 -26.23 4.98
N ASP A 35 -2.49 -25.75 6.18
CA ASP A 35 -3.32 -25.88 7.38
C ASP A 35 -4.68 -25.17 7.22
N VAL A 36 -4.69 -23.95 6.67
CA VAL A 36 -5.94 -23.20 6.41
C VAL A 36 -6.80 -23.91 5.36
N ARG A 37 -6.18 -24.51 4.33
CA ARG A 37 -6.89 -25.32 3.34
C ARG A 37 -7.48 -26.58 3.96
N GLY A 38 -6.74 -27.26 4.83
CA GLY A 38 -7.22 -28.43 5.58
C GLY A 38 -8.46 -28.08 6.40
N LEU A 39 -8.37 -27.02 7.21
CA LEU A 39 -9.48 -26.53 8.03
C LEU A 39 -10.71 -26.16 7.18
N ALA A 40 -10.50 -25.47 6.06
CA ALA A 40 -11.59 -25.10 5.17
C ALA A 40 -12.25 -26.33 4.52
N ALA A 41 -11.47 -27.35 4.15
CA ALA A 41 -11.99 -28.59 3.60
C ALA A 41 -12.86 -29.35 4.62
N GLU A 42 -12.45 -29.41 5.88
CA GLU A 42 -13.25 -29.99 6.97
C GLU A 42 -14.60 -29.28 7.17
N MET A 43 -14.64 -27.97 6.92
CA MET A 43 -15.85 -27.14 7.03
C MET A 43 -16.65 -27.02 5.72
N GLY A 44 -16.22 -27.68 4.63
CA GLY A 44 -16.87 -27.55 3.32
C GLY A 44 -16.80 -26.13 2.73
N CYS A 45 -15.81 -25.34 3.13
CA CYS A 45 -15.63 -23.95 2.75
C CYS A 45 -14.65 -23.80 1.56
N ARG A 46 -14.80 -22.73 0.79
CA ARG A 46 -13.83 -22.33 -0.24
C ARG A 46 -12.86 -21.29 0.32
N VAL A 47 -11.56 -21.52 0.12
CA VAL A 47 -10.51 -20.56 0.50
C VAL A 47 -10.23 -19.62 -0.67
N THR A 48 -10.07 -18.33 -0.37
CA THR A 48 -9.60 -17.29 -1.29
C THR A 48 -8.45 -16.52 -0.66
N GLY A 49 -7.43 -16.16 -1.43
CA GLY A 49 -6.20 -15.52 -0.96
C GLY A 49 -4.96 -16.41 -1.17
N PRO A 50 -3.83 -16.10 -0.52
CA PRO A 50 -3.63 -15.03 0.48
C PRO A 50 -3.66 -13.63 -0.14
N PHE A 51 -4.14 -12.64 0.63
CA PHE A 51 -4.06 -11.22 0.28
C PHE A 51 -3.11 -10.54 1.25
N PHE A 52 -2.12 -9.84 0.72
CA PHE A 52 -1.16 -9.11 1.53
C PHE A 52 -1.59 -7.66 1.63
N ASP A 53 -1.51 -7.12 2.85
CA ASP A 53 -1.87 -5.76 3.17
C ASP A 53 -1.08 -5.30 4.40
N VAL A 54 -1.07 -4.00 4.66
CA VAL A 54 -0.55 -3.43 5.89
C VAL A 54 -1.65 -3.31 6.94
N GLU A 55 -1.29 -3.48 8.20
CA GLU A 55 -2.25 -3.42 9.31
C GLU A 55 -2.91 -2.03 9.46
N ASN A 56 -2.15 -0.96 9.18
CA ASN A 56 -2.65 0.39 9.30
C ASN A 56 -2.12 1.30 8.18
N ARG A 57 -2.92 1.45 7.12
CA ARG A 57 -2.55 2.27 5.95
C ARG A 57 -2.40 3.76 6.29
N GLY A 58 -3.29 4.31 7.13
CA GLY A 58 -3.42 5.76 7.32
C GLY A 58 -2.12 6.49 7.71
N PRO A 59 -1.34 6.02 8.70
CA PRO A 59 -0.06 6.62 9.05
C PRO A 59 0.98 6.56 7.91
N HIS A 60 1.02 5.46 7.16
CA HIS A 60 1.93 5.31 6.01
C HIS A 60 1.55 6.25 4.86
N GLU A 61 0.26 6.35 4.52
CA GLU A 61 -0.22 7.27 3.49
C GLU A 61 0.11 8.72 3.84
N LYS A 62 -0.16 9.13 5.09
CA LYS A 62 0.19 10.48 5.58
C LYS A 62 1.70 10.74 5.49
N HIS A 63 2.51 9.74 5.82
CA HIS A 63 3.96 9.85 5.73
C HIS A 63 4.43 10.05 4.28
N VAL A 64 3.96 9.22 3.35
CA VAL A 64 4.36 9.30 1.93
C VAL A 64 3.83 10.57 1.27
N ILE A 65 2.61 11.03 1.60
CA ILE A 65 2.11 12.34 1.17
C ILE A 65 3.03 13.46 1.65
N GLY A 66 3.43 13.43 2.93
CA GLY A 66 4.35 14.42 3.50
C GLY A 66 5.73 14.41 2.83
N GLU A 67 6.23 13.24 2.42
CA GLU A 67 7.45 13.15 1.61
C GLU A 67 7.25 13.70 0.20
N ALA A 68 6.14 13.38 -0.46
CA ALA A 68 5.84 13.86 -1.80
C ALA A 68 5.75 15.40 -1.83
N VAL A 69 5.13 16.01 -0.82
CA VAL A 69 5.08 17.47 -0.67
C VAL A 69 6.48 18.06 -0.45
N ARG A 70 7.30 17.47 0.43
CA ARG A 70 8.69 17.93 0.65
C ARG A 70 9.53 17.83 -0.62
N ASN A 71 9.38 16.75 -1.39
CA ASN A 71 10.08 16.56 -2.65
C ASN A 71 9.64 17.58 -3.72
N ALA A 72 8.41 18.08 -3.67
CA ALA A 72 7.94 19.11 -4.58
C ALA A 72 8.55 20.50 -4.29
N PHE A 73 9.15 20.73 -3.12
CA PHE A 73 9.73 22.03 -2.74
C PHE A 73 10.93 22.41 -3.62
N SER A 74 11.85 21.47 -3.84
CA SER A 74 13.04 21.69 -4.67
C SER A 74 12.68 22.04 -6.11
N ALA A 75 11.62 21.43 -6.65
CA ALA A 75 11.09 21.78 -7.97
C ALA A 75 10.48 23.19 -7.99
N GLY A 76 9.81 23.61 -6.91
CA GLY A 76 9.29 24.96 -6.74
C GLY A 76 10.39 26.03 -6.69
N GLU A 77 11.46 25.79 -5.92
CA GLU A 77 12.62 26.69 -5.87
C GLU A 77 13.33 26.81 -7.23
N ALA A 78 13.51 25.67 -7.92
CA ALA A 78 14.07 25.68 -9.26
C ALA A 78 13.21 26.50 -10.24
N ALA A 79 11.88 26.40 -10.15
CA ALA A 79 10.97 27.20 -10.96
C ALA A 79 11.10 28.70 -10.64
N ALA A 80 11.15 29.08 -9.36
CA ALA A 80 11.34 30.47 -8.91
C ALA A 80 12.63 31.06 -9.51
N SER A 81 13.73 30.33 -9.39
CA SER A 81 15.04 30.75 -9.92
C SER A 81 15.03 30.94 -11.44
N VAL A 82 14.29 30.13 -12.20
CA VAL A 82 14.16 30.28 -13.66
C VAL A 82 13.33 31.51 -14.03
N MET A 83 12.36 31.88 -13.19
CA MET A 83 11.46 33.01 -13.42
C MET A 83 12.00 34.35 -12.91
N ASP A 84 13.20 34.37 -12.32
CA ASP A 84 13.76 35.54 -11.60
C ASP A 84 12.78 36.07 -10.55
N ALA A 85 12.20 35.13 -9.79
CA ALA A 85 11.20 35.38 -8.77
C ALA A 85 11.59 34.71 -7.45
N GLU A 86 10.99 35.16 -6.35
CA GLU A 86 11.12 34.54 -5.04
C GLU A 86 9.88 33.69 -4.73
N LEU A 87 10.10 32.50 -4.15
CA LEU A 87 9.02 31.63 -3.68
C LEU A 87 8.51 32.16 -2.33
N ILE A 88 7.33 32.76 -2.34
CA ILE A 88 6.74 33.39 -1.15
C ILE A 88 5.90 32.42 -0.31
N GLY A 89 5.43 31.33 -0.91
CA GLY A 89 4.72 30.30 -0.16
C GLY A 89 3.99 29.27 -1.02
N VAL A 90 3.31 28.37 -0.33
CA VAL A 90 2.40 27.37 -0.93
C VAL A 90 0.99 27.94 -0.95
N ASP A 91 0.38 27.97 -2.12
CA ASP A 91 -1.02 28.36 -2.32
C ASP A 91 -1.96 27.17 -2.08
N SER A 92 -1.67 26.02 -2.70
CA SER A 92 -2.49 24.81 -2.54
C SER A 92 -1.66 23.53 -2.58
N VAL A 93 -2.17 22.49 -1.92
CA VAL A 93 -1.67 21.11 -2.03
C VAL A 93 -2.85 20.21 -2.35
N ASP A 94 -2.83 19.61 -3.54
CA ASP A 94 -3.82 18.64 -3.97
C ASP A 94 -3.20 17.24 -3.97
N VAL A 95 -3.78 16.32 -3.20
CA VAL A 95 -3.42 14.90 -3.27
C VAL A 95 -4.13 14.30 -4.47
N LEU A 96 -3.37 13.95 -5.51
CA LEU A 96 -3.93 13.42 -6.75
C LEU A 96 -4.23 11.93 -6.63
N ASP A 97 -3.34 11.18 -6.00
CA ASP A 97 -3.44 9.73 -5.91
C ASP A 97 -2.58 9.17 -4.76
N VAL A 98 -3.02 8.04 -4.22
CA VAL A 98 -2.27 7.23 -3.25
C VAL A 98 -2.43 5.77 -3.64
N ASP A 99 -1.38 5.21 -4.23
CA ASP A 99 -1.36 3.87 -4.77
C ASP A 99 -0.56 2.93 -3.86
N TRP A 100 -1.09 1.75 -3.62
CA TRP A 100 -0.43 0.71 -2.84
C TRP A 100 0.00 -0.40 -3.79
N ARG A 101 1.30 -0.49 -4.02
CA ARG A 101 1.89 -1.52 -4.88
C ARG A 101 2.50 -2.61 -4.02
N GLY A 102 2.46 -3.84 -4.52
CA GLY A 102 3.06 -4.98 -3.83
C GLY A 102 2.09 -6.12 -3.57
N ASN A 103 2.64 -7.32 -3.74
CA ASN A 103 2.12 -8.65 -3.42
C ASN A 103 0.79 -9.15 -4.00
N ASN A 104 -0.06 -8.30 -4.56
CA ASN A 104 -1.26 -8.75 -5.26
C ASN A 104 -1.09 -8.73 -6.79
N ASP A 105 0.15 -8.61 -7.28
CA ASP A 105 0.48 -8.73 -8.70
C ASP A 105 0.33 -10.19 -9.14
N PRO A 106 -0.61 -10.52 -10.04
CA PRO A 106 -0.83 -11.88 -10.51
C PRO A 106 0.34 -12.45 -11.32
N GLU A 107 1.25 -11.60 -11.83
CA GLU A 107 2.44 -12.05 -12.57
C GLU A 107 3.61 -12.45 -11.66
N ARG A 108 3.54 -12.10 -10.36
CA ARG A 108 4.60 -12.39 -9.40
C ARG A 108 4.51 -13.83 -8.91
N ARG A 109 5.52 -14.65 -9.27
CA ARG A 109 5.57 -16.09 -8.92
C ARG A 109 5.86 -16.38 -7.45
N GLU A 110 6.52 -15.46 -6.75
CA GLU A 110 6.90 -15.62 -5.34
C GLU A 110 6.26 -14.51 -4.48
N PRO A 111 5.66 -14.86 -3.33
CA PRO A 111 5.15 -13.87 -2.39
C PRO A 111 6.32 -13.10 -1.78
N ASP A 112 6.30 -11.78 -1.87
CA ASP A 112 7.33 -10.92 -1.28
C ASP A 112 6.81 -10.29 0.00
N PHE A 113 7.10 -10.94 1.13
CA PHE A 113 6.68 -10.46 2.44
C PHE A 113 7.30 -9.12 2.86
N ARG A 114 8.22 -8.55 2.07
CA ARG A 114 9.00 -7.35 2.43
C ARG A 114 8.64 -6.10 1.62
N SER A 115 7.98 -6.21 0.46
CA SER A 115 7.76 -5.07 -0.45
C SER A 115 6.30 -4.70 -0.65
N VAL A 116 5.64 -4.27 0.43
CA VAL A 116 4.45 -3.44 0.26
C VAL A 116 4.91 -1.99 0.17
N GLU A 117 4.74 -1.42 -1.02
CA GLU A 117 5.11 -0.06 -1.36
C GLU A 117 3.87 0.84 -1.39
N CYS A 118 4.03 2.08 -0.94
CA CYS A 118 3.01 3.11 -1.00
C CYS A 118 3.60 4.28 -1.79
N GLU A 119 2.92 4.68 -2.86
CA GLU A 119 3.29 5.81 -3.71
C GLU A 119 2.20 6.87 -3.62
N ALA A 120 2.56 8.11 -3.30
CA ALA A 120 1.63 9.23 -3.32
C ALA A 120 2.02 10.20 -4.44
N ARG A 121 1.01 10.68 -5.17
CA ARG A 121 1.16 11.73 -6.17
C ARG A 121 0.46 12.98 -5.66
N VAL A 122 1.20 14.08 -5.60
CA VAL A 122 0.69 15.37 -5.14
C VAL A 122 0.94 16.44 -6.20
N LYS A 123 0.06 17.43 -6.25
CA LYS A 123 0.26 18.68 -6.98
C LYS A 123 0.39 19.78 -5.94
N VAL A 124 1.52 20.48 -5.95
CA VAL A 124 1.75 21.64 -5.10
C VAL A 124 1.74 22.89 -5.98
N THR A 125 0.90 23.85 -5.62
CA THR A 125 0.84 25.15 -6.28
C THR A 125 1.58 26.15 -5.40
N TYR A 126 2.60 26.79 -5.96
CA TYR A 126 3.38 27.82 -5.28
C TYR A 126 2.98 29.21 -5.75
N ALA A 127 3.04 30.16 -4.84
CA ALA A 127 2.96 31.59 -5.15
C ALA A 127 4.38 32.16 -5.24
N PHE A 128 4.58 33.05 -6.20
CA PHE A 128 5.86 33.70 -6.47
C PHE A 128 5.70 35.23 -6.48
N GLU A 129 6.74 35.95 -6.09
CA GLU A 129 6.85 37.40 -6.19
C GLU A 129 8.04 37.76 -7.09
N ALA A 130 7.85 38.70 -8.01
CA ALA A 130 8.92 39.13 -8.92
C ALA A 130 10.01 39.90 -8.14
N LEU A 131 11.27 39.66 -8.50
CA LEU A 131 12.42 40.40 -7.97
C LEU A 131 12.55 41.80 -8.60
#